data_AF-A0A1I6CC42-F1
#
_entry.id   AF-A0A1I6CC42-F1
#
_cell.length_a   1.000
_cell.length_b   1.000
_cell.length_c   1.000
_cell.angle_alpha   90.00
_cell.angle_beta   90.00
_cell.angle_gamma   90.00
#
_symmetry.space_group_name_H-M   'P 1'
#
loop_
_entity.id
_entity.type
_entity.pdbx_description
1 polymer ?
#
loop_
_entity_poly.entity_id
_entity_poly.type
_entity_poly.pdbx_seq_one_letter_code
_entity_poly.pdbx_strand_id
1 'polypeptide(L)'
;MAQINFVKEFRNADIYEILSHEIRIPHKVQYSFRTTNNKDYSPEDGDMLSHKTITIKNKISGATSTKRCYQYEDTLLEELQRDYNGSKSQFIWK
;
A
#
# COMPACT_ATOMS: atom_id res chain seq x y z
N MET A 1 2.33 21.53 -2.57
CA MET A 1 2.14 20.16 -2.05
C MET A 1 2.20 19.22 -3.24
N ALA A 2 2.91 18.11 -3.14
CA ALA A 2 2.92 17.08 -4.16
C ALA A 2 1.57 16.35 -4.20
N GLN A 3 1.08 16.01 -5.39
CA GLN A 3 -0.17 15.28 -5.57
C GLN A 3 0.13 13.92 -6.20
N ILE A 4 -0.64 12.91 -5.78
CA ILE A 4 -0.58 11.60 -6.41
C ILE A 4 -1.41 11.67 -7.69
N ASN A 5 -0.80 11.34 -8.82
CA ASN A 5 -1.47 11.31 -10.12
C ASN A 5 -1.55 9.86 -10.61
N PHE A 6 -2.71 9.46 -11.10
CA PHE A 6 -2.82 8.20 -11.84
C PHE A 6 -2.04 8.31 -13.16
N VAL A 7 -1.31 7.25 -13.50
CA VAL A 7 -0.49 7.21 -14.72
C VAL A 7 -1.07 6.22 -15.70
N LYS A 8 -1.23 4.96 -15.26
CA LYS A 8 -1.71 3.86 -16.09
C LYS A 8 -2.07 2.66 -15.25
N GLU A 9 -2.88 1.80 -15.83
CA GLU A 9 -3.01 0.41 -15.39
C GLU A 9 -1.89 -0.45 -16.01
N PHE A 10 -1.29 -1.33 -15.22
CA PHE A 10 -0.29 -2.28 -15.71
C PHE A 10 -0.27 -3.59 -14.91
N ARG A 11 -0.51 -4.70 -15.61
CA ARG A 11 -0.43 -6.08 -15.04
C ARG A 11 -1.22 -6.20 -13.72
N ASN A 12 -2.54 -5.96 -13.77
CA ASN A 12 -3.48 -6.04 -12.65
C ASN A 12 -3.12 -5.14 -11.46
N ALA A 13 -2.61 -3.96 -11.76
CA ALA A 13 -2.28 -2.95 -10.78
C ALA A 13 -2.43 -1.56 -11.38
N ASP A 14 -2.87 -0.63 -10.56
CA ASP A 14 -2.86 0.78 -10.88
C ASP A 14 -1.53 1.38 -10.48
N ILE A 15 -0.95 2.14 -11.40
CA ILE A 15 0.31 2.85 -11.21
C ILE A 15 -0.02 4.32 -11.04
N TYR A 16 0.40 4.85 -9.90
CA TYR A 16 0.32 6.25 -9.56
C TYR A 16 1.72 6.82 -9.38
N GLU A 17 1.84 8.14 -9.45
CA GLU A 17 3.11 8.84 -9.28
C GLU A 17 2.98 10.05 -8.37
N ILE A 18 4.03 10.27 -7.58
CA ILE A 18 4.23 11.47 -6.77
C ILE A 18 5.70 11.87 -6.84
N LEU A 19 5.98 13.01 -7.46
CA LEU A 19 7.33 13.49 -7.77
C LEU A 19 8.23 12.39 -8.38
N SER A 20 9.26 11.93 -7.65
CA SER A 20 10.21 10.92 -8.09
C SER A 20 9.82 9.48 -7.72
N HIS A 21 8.63 9.27 -7.15
CA HIS A 21 8.18 7.97 -6.67
C HIS A 21 7.03 7.42 -7.53
N GLU A 22 7.14 6.15 -7.88
CA GLU A 22 6.10 5.33 -8.47
C GLU A 22 5.42 4.51 -7.38
N ILE A 23 4.10 4.54 -7.34
CA ILE A 23 3.26 3.80 -6.40
C ILE A 23 2.46 2.79 -7.19
N ARG A 24 2.61 1.51 -6.85
CA ARG A 24 1.87 0.41 -7.45
C ARG A 24 0.88 -0.15 -6.47
N ILE A 25 -0.40 -0.08 -6.82
CA ILE A 25 -1.53 -0.61 -6.05
C ILE A 25 -2.11 -1.81 -6.82
N PRO A 26 -1.97 -3.04 -6.33
CA PRO A 26 -2.53 -4.21 -7.01
C PRO A 26 -4.06 -4.22 -6.92
N HIS A 27 -4.73 -4.65 -7.99
CA HIS A 27 -6.19 -4.88 -7.99
C HIS A 27 -6.56 -6.07 -7.12
N LYS A 28 -5.69 -7.09 -7.10
CA LYS A 28 -5.91 -8.30 -6.33
C LYS A 28 -5.90 -7.99 -4.83
N VAL A 29 -7.07 -8.19 -4.21
CA VAL A 29 -7.21 -8.21 -2.75
C VAL A 29 -6.65 -9.53 -2.21
N GLN A 30 -5.82 -9.42 -1.18
CA GLN A 30 -5.28 -10.54 -0.43
C GLN A 30 -6.02 -10.66 0.90
N TYR A 31 -6.09 -11.86 1.45
CA TYR A 31 -6.70 -12.10 2.75
C TYR A 31 -5.65 -12.67 3.68
N SER A 32 -5.63 -12.19 4.92
CA SER A 32 -4.76 -12.73 5.95
C SER A 32 -5.52 -12.91 7.25
N PHE A 33 -5.31 -14.05 7.89
CA PHE A 33 -5.74 -14.28 9.25
C PHE A 33 -4.87 -13.46 10.19
N ARG A 34 -5.50 -12.67 11.07
CA ARG A 34 -4.80 -11.97 12.15
C ARG A 34 -5.03 -12.74 13.44
N THR A 35 -4.22 -13.78 13.67
CA THR A 35 -4.25 -14.47 14.96
C THR A 35 -3.53 -13.62 15.99
N THR A 36 -4.17 -13.30 17.11
CA THR A 36 -3.56 -12.58 18.24
C THR A 36 -2.43 -13.34 18.92
N ASN A 37 -2.34 -14.67 18.72
CA ASN A 37 -1.49 -15.55 19.54
C ASN A 37 -0.48 -16.42 18.79
N ASN A 38 -0.20 -16.18 17.50
CA ASN A 38 0.79 -16.96 16.73
C ASN A 38 0.58 -18.50 16.81
N LYS A 39 -0.68 -18.92 16.98
CA LYS A 39 -1.12 -20.32 17.06
C LYS A 39 -1.73 -20.73 15.72
N ASP A 40 -1.78 -22.04 15.48
CA ASP A 40 -2.47 -22.62 14.33
C ASP A 40 -3.91 -22.11 14.27
N TYR A 41 -4.33 -21.71 13.07
CA TYR A 41 -5.61 -21.06 12.82
C TYR A 41 -6.77 -22.02 13.11
N SER A 42 -7.68 -21.62 14.00
CA SER A 42 -9.04 -22.16 14.02
C SER A 42 -9.98 -21.19 13.28
N PRO A 43 -10.93 -21.68 12.46
CA PRO A 43 -11.92 -20.85 11.77
C PRO A 43 -12.78 -19.96 12.68
N GLU A 44 -12.75 -20.25 13.97
CA GLU A 44 -13.57 -19.65 15.02
C GLU A 44 -12.85 -18.45 15.68
N ASP A 45 -11.54 -18.29 15.47
CA ASP A 45 -10.67 -17.37 16.22
C ASP A 45 -10.42 -16.00 15.57
N GLY A 46 -11.02 -15.67 14.42
CA GLY A 46 -10.91 -14.29 13.93
C GLY A 46 -11.43 -13.97 12.54
N ASP A 47 -11.57 -12.66 12.30
CA ASP A 47 -12.02 -12.10 11.03
C ASP A 47 -10.94 -12.23 9.95
N MET A 48 -11.38 -12.63 8.75
CA MET A 48 -10.53 -12.65 7.56
C MET A 48 -10.36 -11.21 7.04
N LEU A 49 -9.22 -10.59 7.30
CA LEU A 49 -8.96 -9.21 6.89
C LEU A 49 -8.46 -9.16 5.44
N SER A 50 -9.19 -8.42 4.61
CA SER A 50 -8.74 -8.03 3.27
C SER A 50 -7.65 -6.96 3.34
N HIS A 51 -6.61 -7.11 2.54
CA HIS A 51 -5.54 -6.13 2.39
C HIS A 51 -5.00 -6.09 0.97
N LYS A 52 -4.35 -4.98 0.62
CA LYS A 52 -3.52 -4.83 -0.57
C LYS A 52 -2.08 -4.59 -0.14
N THR A 53 -1.13 -5.23 -0.82
CA THR A 53 0.30 -4.96 -0.62
C THR A 53 0.75 -3.94 -1.66
N ILE A 54 0.90 -2.69 -1.24
CA ILE A 54 1.38 -1.63 -2.12
C ILE A 54 2.91 -1.66 -2.23
N THR A 55 3.41 -1.20 -3.36
CA THR A 55 4.84 -1.03 -3.62
C THR A 55 5.13 0.42 -3.95
N ILE A 56 6.13 1.01 -3.32
CA ILE A 56 6.60 2.37 -3.60
C ILE A 56 8.05 2.25 -4.09
N LYS A 57 8.32 2.76 -5.28
CA LYS A 57 9.63 2.72 -5.90
C LYS A 57 10.12 4.13 -6.18
N ASN A 58 11.32 4.46 -5.72
CA ASN A 58 12.02 5.66 -6.14
C ASN A 58 12.60 5.44 -7.54
N LYS A 59 12.22 6.31 -8.48
CA LYS A 59 12.66 6.22 -9.88
C LYS A 59 14.12 6.65 -10.09
N ILE A 60 14.65 7.48 -9.20
CA ILE A 60 16.02 8.01 -9.26
C ILE A 60 16.99 7.00 -8.65
N SER A 61 16.73 6.56 -7.41
CA SER A 61 17.63 5.64 -6.70
C SER A 61 17.36 4.16 -7.01
N GLY A 62 16.19 3.84 -7.59
CA GLY A 62 15.74 2.47 -7.79
C GLY A 62 15.29 1.75 -6.50
N ALA A 63 15.42 2.40 -5.34
CA ALA A 63 15.06 1.82 -4.06
C ALA A 63 13.54 1.55 -4.00
N THR A 64 13.17 0.38 -3.46
CA THR A 64 11.78 -0.06 -3.37
C THR A 64 11.41 -0.35 -1.92
N SER A 65 10.20 0.05 -1.53
CA SER A 65 9.58 -0.32 -0.26
C SER A 65 8.20 -0.92 -0.53
N THR A 66 7.74 -1.79 0.38
CA THR A 66 6.42 -2.41 0.29
C THR A 66 5.70 -2.30 1.64
N LYS A 67 4.37 -2.17 1.59
CA LYS A 67 3.55 -2.08 2.80
C LYS A 67 2.21 -2.77 2.59
N ARG A 68 1.78 -3.53 3.60
CA ARG A 68 0.42 -4.08 3.66
C ARG A 68 -0.54 -3.00 4.19
N CYS A 69 -1.58 -2.73 3.42
CA CYS A 69 -2.60 -1.74 3.69
C CYS A 69 -3.96 -2.40 3.73
N TYR A 70 -4.75 -2.07 4.75
CA TYR A 70 -6.08 -2.62 5.00
C TYR A 70 -7.18 -1.59 4.67
N GLN A 71 -6.81 -0.38 4.27
CA GLN A 71 -7.74 0.67 3.87
C GLN A 71 -8.32 0.40 2.47
N TYR A 72 -9.47 1.02 2.21
CA TYR A 72 -9.99 1.19 0.85
C TYR A 72 -9.08 2.10 0.01
N GLU A 73 -9.19 1.98 -1.31
CA GLU A 73 -8.26 2.61 -2.25
C GLU A 73 -8.26 4.15 -2.20
N ASP A 74 -9.43 4.77 -2.17
CA ASP A 74 -9.56 6.24 -2.08
C ASP A 74 -8.88 6.77 -0.80
N THR A 75 -9.16 6.12 0.34
CA THR A 75 -8.54 6.46 1.63
C THR A 75 -7.03 6.23 1.61
N LEU A 76 -6.57 5.18 0.93
CA LEU A 76 -5.16 4.84 0.81
C LEU A 76 -4.37 5.89 0.02
N LEU A 77 -4.94 6.42 -1.07
CA LEU A 77 -4.33 7.48 -1.87
C LEU A 77 -4.23 8.79 -1.08
N GLU A 78 -5.29 9.18 -0.36
CA GLU A 78 -5.28 10.34 0.52
C GLU A 78 -4.22 10.21 1.62
N GLU A 79 -4.10 9.03 2.23
CA GLU A 79 -3.09 8.76 3.25
C GLU A 79 -1.66 8.80 2.70
N LEU A 80 -1.42 8.21 1.53
CA LEU A 80 -0.11 8.25 0.86
C LEU A 80 0.29 9.68 0.53
N GLN A 81 -0.65 10.48 0.02
CA GLN A 81 -0.38 11.88 -0.32
C GLN A 81 -0.09 12.68 0.94
N ARG A 82 -0.84 12.48 2.03
CA ARG A 82 -0.60 13.14 3.31
C ARG A 82 0.75 12.72 3.94
N ASP A 83 1.09 11.43 3.89
CA ASP A 83 2.35 10.88 4.42
C ASP A 83 3.54 11.44 3.65
N TYR A 84 3.46 11.53 2.32
CA TYR A 84 4.49 12.15 1.48
C TYR A 84 4.71 13.65 1.77
N ASN A 85 3.62 14.39 1.95
CA ASN A 85 3.66 15.84 2.15
C ASN A 85 3.90 16.27 3.62
N GLY A 86 4.04 15.32 4.56
CA GLY A 86 4.06 15.61 5.99
C GLY A 86 4.90 14.63 6.81
N SER A 87 4.66 14.61 8.12
CA SER A 87 5.53 13.95 9.12
C SER A 87 5.02 12.59 9.64
N LYS A 88 4.18 11.86 8.89
CA LYS A 88 3.84 10.48 9.27
C LYS A 88 4.77 9.51 8.55
N SER A 89 5.16 8.43 9.24
CA SER A 89 6.13 7.44 8.76
C SER A 89 5.49 6.08 8.47
N GLN A 90 4.22 6.07 8.03
CA GLN A 90 3.55 4.81 7.73
C GLN A 90 4.20 4.15 6.51
N PHE A 91 4.66 4.98 5.57
CA PHE A 91 5.31 4.57 4.34
C PHE A 91 6.78 4.99 4.32
N ILE A 92 7.61 4.18 3.66
CA ILE A 92 9.05 4.45 3.57
C ILE A 92 9.34 4.97 2.16
N TRP A 93 9.60 6.28 2.08
CA TRP A 93 9.99 6.98 0.86
C TRP A 93 11.52 6.98 0.75
N LYS A 94 12.08 5.88 0.23
CA LYS A 94 13.52 5.78 -0.05
C LYS A 94 13.92 6.50 -1.33
#